data_AF-R6HCD6-F1
#
_entry.id   AF-R6HCD6-F1
#
_cell.length_a   1.000
_cell.length_b   1.000
_cell.length_c   1.000
_cell.angle_alpha   90.00
_cell.angle_beta   90.00
_cell.angle_gamma   90.00
#
_symmetry.space_group_name_H-M   'P 1'
#
loop_
_entity.id
_entity.type
_entity.pdbx_description
1 polymer ?
#
loop_
_entity_poly.entity_id
_entity_poly.type
_entity_poly.pdbx_seq_one_letter_code
_entity_poly.pdbx_strand_id
1 'polypeptide(L)'
;MGIEPFLVVSALRGVVAQRLVRRICPHCKTAYAANAEEKAYLNINSGDGLTLYKGSGCEKCRGTGYLGRMALQEVMPVVPELKKFILGKAQEETLFAEAEKFGAVSMRSDGVQKVLKGHTSLEEVLQAVH
;
A
#
# COMPACT_ATOMS: atom_id res chain seq x y z
N MET A 1 -23.32 -12.41 -3.14
CA MET A 1 -23.12 -13.08 -4.44
C MET A 1 -23.48 -14.57 -4.42
N GLY A 2 -23.58 -15.23 -3.26
CA GLY A 2 -24.14 -16.59 -3.16
C GLY A 2 -23.29 -17.69 -3.80
N ILE A 3 -21.99 -17.46 -3.98
CA ILE A 3 -21.09 -18.43 -4.61
C ILE A 3 -20.60 -19.41 -3.55
N GLU A 4 -20.70 -20.70 -3.84
CA GLU A 4 -20.19 -21.74 -2.97
C GLU A 4 -18.65 -21.69 -2.83
N PRO A 5 -18.08 -21.82 -1.61
CA PRO A 5 -16.64 -21.69 -1.38
C PRO A 5 -15.78 -22.61 -2.24
N PHE A 6 -16.23 -23.83 -2.52
CA PHE A 6 -15.48 -24.77 -3.35
C PHE A 6 -15.32 -24.28 -4.80
N LEU A 7 -16.32 -23.56 -5.34
CA LEU A 7 -16.24 -22.95 -6.66
C LEU A 7 -15.20 -21.84 -6.69
N VAL A 8 -15.19 -20.98 -5.66
CA VAL A 8 -14.18 -19.92 -5.48
C VAL A 8 -12.78 -20.53 -5.49
N VAL A 9 -12.56 -21.55 -4.68
CA VAL A 9 -11.26 -22.21 -4.50
C VAL A 9 -10.76 -22.97 -5.74
N SER A 10 -11.69 -23.46 -6.56
CA SER A 10 -11.36 -24.19 -7.79
C SER A 10 -10.91 -23.27 -8.93
N ALA A 11 -11.46 -22.06 -9.01
CA ALA A 11 -11.24 -21.13 -10.12
C ALA A 11 -10.28 -19.99 -9.78
N LEU A 12 -10.25 -19.53 -8.53
CA LEU A 12 -9.48 -18.35 -8.11
C LEU A 12 -7.98 -18.69 -8.00
N ARG A 13 -7.16 -17.92 -8.70
CA ARG A 13 -5.69 -18.03 -8.68
C ARG A 13 -5.03 -16.99 -7.78
N GLY A 14 -5.68 -15.86 -7.60
CA GLY A 14 -5.17 -14.73 -6.84
C GLY A 14 -6.20 -13.61 -6.81
N VAL A 15 -6.02 -12.70 -5.87
CA VAL A 15 -6.78 -11.45 -5.75
C VAL A 15 -5.78 -10.31 -5.83
N VAL A 16 -6.12 -9.29 -6.61
CA VAL A 16 -5.36 -8.04 -6.66
C VAL A 16 -6.31 -6.91 -6.27
N ALA A 17 -6.00 -6.22 -5.18
CA ALA A 17 -6.64 -4.97 -4.82
C ALA A 17 -5.70 -3.81 -5.18
N GLN A 18 -6.27 -2.72 -5.67
CA GLN A 18 -5.50 -1.57 -6.13
C GLN A 18 -6.17 -0.24 -5.77
N ARG A 19 -5.33 0.74 -5.38
CA ARG A 19 -5.67 2.17 -5.36
C ARG A 19 -4.67 2.94 -6.21
N LEU A 20 -5.02 4.16 -6.60
CA LEU A 20 -4.12 5.06 -7.32
C LEU A 20 -3.76 6.25 -6.43
N VAL A 21 -2.46 6.52 -6.35
CA VAL A 21 -1.90 7.70 -5.69
C VAL A 21 -1.11 8.55 -6.67
N ARG A 22 -1.03 9.84 -6.40
CA ARG A 22 -0.26 10.82 -7.16
C ARG A 22 1.23 10.64 -6.87
N ARG A 23 2.06 10.78 -7.90
CA ARG A 23 3.53 10.70 -7.75
C ARG A 23 4.08 12.06 -7.40
N ILE A 24 5.02 12.13 -6.47
CA ILE A 24 5.74 13.38 -6.19
C ILE A 24 6.40 13.86 -7.49
N CYS A 25 6.21 15.14 -7.83
CA CYS A 25 6.79 15.72 -9.02
C CYS A 25 8.32 15.69 -8.93
N PRO A 26 9.04 15.09 -9.91
CA PRO A 26 10.49 14.96 -9.85
C PRO A 26 11.23 16.30 -9.99
N HIS A 27 10.56 17.34 -10.50
CA HIS A 27 11.17 18.65 -10.74
C HIS A 27 11.14 19.59 -9.54
N CYS A 28 10.26 19.32 -8.57
CA CYS A 28 10.11 20.14 -7.37
C CYS A 28 10.10 19.29 -6.10
N LYS A 29 10.68 18.08 -6.16
CA LYS A 29 10.79 17.15 -5.04
C LYS A 29 11.75 17.75 -4.01
N THR A 30 11.27 17.93 -2.79
CA THR A 30 12.03 18.46 -1.66
C THR A 30 12.02 17.47 -0.51
N ALA A 31 13.17 17.36 0.17
CA ALA A 31 13.34 16.52 1.35
C ALA A 31 12.91 17.30 2.60
N TYR A 32 12.33 16.61 3.58
CA TYR A 32 12.02 17.18 4.89
C TYR A 32 12.18 16.12 5.99
N ALA A 33 12.46 16.57 7.22
CA ALA A 33 12.51 15.68 8.38
C ALA A 33 11.09 15.29 8.79
N ALA A 34 10.84 13.99 8.89
CA ALA A 34 9.54 13.47 9.31
C ALA A 34 9.23 13.88 10.75
N ASN A 35 7.98 14.26 11.01
CA ASN A 35 7.50 14.56 12.34
C ASN A 35 7.18 13.27 13.13
N ALA A 36 6.82 13.40 14.41
CA ALA A 36 6.55 12.25 15.28
C ALA A 36 5.35 11.39 14.82
N GLU A 37 4.30 12.01 14.29
CA GLU A 37 3.10 11.33 13.80
C GLU A 37 3.40 10.52 12.52
N GLU A 38 4.15 11.11 11.60
CA GLU A 38 4.58 10.45 10.36
C GLU A 38 5.47 9.25 10.68
N LYS A 39 6.41 9.40 11.61
CA LYS A 39 7.25 8.29 12.09
C LYS A 39 6.42 7.19 12.73
N ALA A 40 5.45 7.54 13.59
CA ALA A 40 4.56 6.58 14.22
C ALA A 40 3.75 5.79 13.19
N TYR A 41 3.20 6.46 12.17
CA TYR A 41 2.45 5.78 11.11
C TYR A 41 3.31 4.79 10.31
N LEU A 42 4.58 5.15 10.09
CA LEU A 42 5.57 4.36 9.35
C LEU A 42 6.27 3.31 10.21
N ASN A 43 5.88 3.15 11.49
CA ASN A 43 6.53 2.25 12.47
C ASN A 43 8.04 2.53 12.63
N ILE A 44 8.44 3.80 12.61
CA ILE A 44 9.81 4.26 12.85
C ILE A 44 9.89 4.90 14.25
N ASN A 45 10.95 4.63 15.01
CA ASN A 45 11.09 5.21 16.35
C ASN A 45 11.21 6.73 16.26
N SER A 46 10.62 7.44 17.21
CA SER A 46 10.64 8.91 17.25
C SER A 46 12.06 9.49 17.31
N GLY A 47 12.99 8.77 17.95
CA GLY A 47 14.42 9.12 18.06
C GLY A 47 15.21 8.93 16.77
N ASP A 48 14.71 8.14 15.81
CA ASP A 48 15.43 7.84 14.58
C ASP A 48 15.24 8.98 13.57
N GLY A 49 16.32 9.35 12.88
CA GLY A 49 16.25 10.32 11.77
C GLY A 49 15.51 9.70 10.58
N LEU A 50 14.44 10.34 10.12
CA LEU A 50 13.71 9.92 8.93
C LEU A 50 13.52 11.11 7.99
N THR A 51 14.00 10.96 6.76
CA THR A 51 13.80 11.94 5.69
C THR A 51 12.69 11.47 4.77
N LEU A 52 11.67 12.29 4.61
CA LEU A 52 10.58 12.07 3.66
C LEU A 52 10.63 13.12 2.56
N TYR A 53 9.76 12.96 1.56
CA TYR A 53 9.75 13.82 0.39
C TYR A 53 8.35 14.34 0.10
N LYS A 54 8.30 15.58 -0.41
CA LYS A 54 7.08 16.22 -0.91
C LYS A 54 7.38 17.04 -2.15
N GLY A 55 6.34 17.41 -2.89
CA GLY A 55 6.46 18.37 -3.98
C GLY A 55 6.21 19.79 -3.47
N SER A 56 7.13 20.71 -3.73
CA SER A 56 6.95 22.14 -3.40
C SER A 56 6.01 22.90 -4.36
N GLY A 57 5.74 22.32 -5.54
CA GLY A 57 4.99 22.98 -6.61
C GLY A 57 5.91 23.71 -7.59
N CYS A 58 5.67 23.51 -8.89
CA CYS A 58 6.37 24.22 -9.97
C CYS A 58 5.49 24.26 -11.22
N GLU A 59 5.92 24.98 -12.26
CA GLU A 59 5.18 25.09 -13.53
C GLU A 59 4.90 23.72 -14.17
N LYS A 60 5.85 22.79 -14.12
CA LYS A 60 5.72 21.46 -14.73
C LYS A 60 4.62 20.60 -14.12
N CYS A 61 4.35 20.78 -12.82
CA CYS A 61 3.23 20.12 -12.13
C CYS A 61 2.04 21.06 -11.89
N ARG A 62 2.03 22.25 -12.51
CA ARG A 62 0.99 23.28 -12.35
C ARG A 62 0.74 23.63 -10.88
N GLY A 63 1.82 23.74 -10.09
CA GLY A 63 1.76 24.09 -8.67
C GLY A 63 1.27 22.99 -7.73
N THR A 64 0.86 21.82 -8.23
CA THR A 64 0.27 20.76 -7.38
C THR A 64 1.27 20.02 -6.50
N GLY A 65 2.56 20.04 -6.86
CA GLY A 65 3.58 19.19 -6.24
C GLY A 65 3.59 17.74 -6.73
N TYR A 66 2.65 17.35 -7.60
CA TYR A 66 2.52 15.98 -8.09
C TYR A 66 2.53 15.90 -9.62
N LEU A 67 3.12 14.84 -10.19
CA LEU A 67 3.14 14.63 -11.64
C LEU A 67 2.98 13.14 -11.99
N GLY A 68 1.82 12.79 -12.52
CA GLY A 68 1.45 11.40 -12.81
C GLY A 68 0.90 10.65 -11.60
N ARG A 69 0.59 9.37 -11.79
CA ARG A 69 0.02 8.48 -10.77
C ARG A 69 0.76 7.16 -10.73
N MET A 70 0.64 6.44 -9.62
CA MET A 70 1.10 5.07 -9.46
C MET A 70 0.09 4.26 -8.65
N ALA A 71 0.11 2.94 -8.86
CA ALA A 71 -0.73 2.03 -8.11
C ALA A 71 -0.16 1.81 -6.70
N LEU A 72 -1.02 1.72 -5.70
CA LEU A 72 -0.79 0.93 -4.49
C LEU A 72 -1.42 -0.43 -4.71
N GLN A 73 -0.68 -1.50 -4.45
CA GLN A 73 -1.08 -2.86 -4.82
C GLN A 73 -1.03 -3.79 -3.62
N GLU A 74 -2.10 -4.55 -3.47
CA GLU A 74 -2.18 -5.69 -2.58
C GLU A 74 -2.44 -6.93 -3.42
N VAL A 75 -1.46 -7.84 -3.42
CA VAL A 75 -1.50 -9.04 -4.25
C VAL A 75 -1.53 -10.24 -3.33
N MET A 76 -2.68 -10.90 -3.28
CA MET A 76 -2.89 -12.10 -2.49
C MET A 76 -2.94 -13.33 -3.42
N PRO A 77 -1.87 -14.13 -3.53
CA PRO A 77 -1.93 -15.37 -4.30
C PRO A 77 -2.85 -16.37 -3.59
N VAL A 78 -3.62 -17.18 -4.33
CA VAL A 78 -4.42 -18.27 -3.75
C VAL A 78 -3.67 -19.58 -3.88
N VAL A 79 -2.81 -19.85 -2.89
CA VAL A 79 -2.03 -21.09 -2.76
C VAL A 79 -2.85 -22.20 -2.09
N PRO A 80 -2.48 -23.49 -2.25
CA PRO A 80 -3.21 -24.62 -1.67
C PRO A 80 -3.53 -24.50 -0.18
N GLU A 81 -2.68 -23.85 0.60
CA GLU A 81 -2.85 -23.63 2.03
C GLU A 81 -4.03 -22.70 2.32
N LEU A 82 -4.12 -21.58 1.59
CA LEU A 82 -5.21 -20.60 1.73
C LEU A 82 -6.56 -21.16 1.30
N LYS A 83 -6.59 -22.17 0.43
CA LYS A 83 -7.83 -22.86 0.04
C LYS A 83 -8.55 -23.45 1.25
N LYS A 84 -7.82 -23.95 2.24
CA LYS A 84 -8.39 -24.50 3.49
C LYS A 84 -9.11 -23.42 4.30
N PHE A 85 -8.53 -22.22 4.36
CA PHE A 85 -9.11 -21.07 5.05
C PHE A 85 -10.38 -20.58 4.34
N ILE A 86 -10.38 -20.53 3.00
CA ILE A 86 -11.57 -20.15 2.22
C ILE A 86 -12.70 -21.19 2.39
N LEU A 87 -12.39 -22.49 2.30
CA LEU A 87 -13.37 -23.56 2.53
C LEU A 87 -13.91 -23.55 3.96
N GLY A 88 -13.04 -23.30 4.94
CA GLY A 88 -13.38 -23.16 6.36
C GLY A 88 -14.09 -21.85 6.71
N LYS A 89 -14.33 -20.95 5.73
CA LYS A 89 -14.95 -19.64 5.93
C LYS A 89 -14.23 -18.82 7.02
N ALA A 90 -12.91 -18.86 7.02
CA ALA A 90 -12.09 -18.08 7.95
C ALA A 90 -12.39 -16.59 7.82
N GLN A 91 -12.18 -15.84 8.91
CA GLN A 91 -12.24 -14.39 8.88
C GLN A 91 -11.15 -13.83 7.95
N GLU A 92 -11.44 -12.69 7.33
CA GLU A 92 -10.55 -12.02 6.39
C GLU A 92 -9.16 -11.77 6.98
N GLU A 93 -9.10 -11.25 8.21
CA GLU A 93 -7.85 -10.97 8.92
C GLU A 93 -6.98 -12.22 9.09
N THR A 94 -7.62 -13.36 9.40
CA THR A 94 -6.92 -14.65 9.54
C THR A 94 -6.43 -15.15 8.18
N LEU A 95 -7.25 -15.02 7.14
CA LEU A 95 -6.89 -15.41 5.78
C LEU A 95 -5.71 -14.57 5.25
N PHE A 96 -5.74 -13.26 5.47
CA PHE A 96 -4.69 -12.35 5.03
C PHE A 96 -3.38 -12.58 5.78
N ALA A 97 -3.43 -12.74 7.11
CA ALA A 97 -2.24 -13.05 7.91
C ALA A 97 -1.58 -14.37 7.48
N GLU A 98 -2.35 -15.36 7.03
CA GLU A 98 -1.78 -16.56 6.43
C GLU A 98 -1.16 -16.25 5.06
N ALA A 99 -1.82 -15.43 4.24
CA ALA A 99 -1.31 -15.08 2.91
C ALA A 99 0.00 -14.27 2.95
N GLU A 100 0.22 -13.48 4.00
CA GLU A 100 1.48 -12.76 4.21
C GLU A 100 2.68 -13.71 4.30
N LYS A 101 2.49 -14.92 4.85
CA LYS A 101 3.52 -15.96 4.89
C LYS A 101 3.92 -16.46 3.49
N PHE A 102 3.06 -16.25 2.50
CA PHE A 102 3.27 -16.59 1.10
C PHE A 102 3.58 -15.37 0.23
N GLY A 103 3.99 -14.26 0.85
CA GLY A 103 4.43 -13.06 0.16
C GLY A 103 3.33 -12.10 -0.23
N ALA A 104 2.11 -12.24 0.31
CA ALA A 104 1.13 -11.18 0.22
C ALA A 104 1.65 -9.93 0.95
N VAL A 105 1.47 -8.77 0.33
CA VAL A 105 1.85 -7.47 0.89
C VAL A 105 0.60 -6.62 0.93
N SER A 106 0.26 -6.08 2.09
CA SER A 106 -0.90 -5.20 2.22
C SER A 106 -0.72 -3.89 1.44
N MET A 107 -1.83 -3.30 1.02
CA MET A 107 -1.82 -2.03 0.31
C MET A 107 -1.14 -0.93 1.14
N ARG A 108 -1.33 -0.96 2.47
CA ARG A 108 -0.65 -0.06 3.41
C ARG A 108 0.86 -0.26 3.34
N SER A 109 1.35 -1.48 3.44
CA SER A 109 2.78 -1.79 3.42
C SER A 109 3.43 -1.38 2.10
N ASP A 110 2.78 -1.62 0.96
CA ASP A 110 3.25 -1.15 -0.34
C ASP A 110 3.29 0.39 -0.43
N GLY A 111 2.26 1.07 0.10
CA GLY A 111 2.23 2.52 0.24
C GLY A 111 3.39 3.07 1.08
N VAL A 112 3.63 2.50 2.26
CA VAL A 112 4.74 2.84 3.15
C VAL A 112 6.08 2.71 2.43
N GLN A 113 6.31 1.60 1.72
CA GLN A 113 7.54 1.40 0.95
C GLN A 113 7.75 2.47 -0.13
N LYS A 114 6.67 2.90 -0.79
CA LYS A 114 6.71 3.96 -1.81
C LYS A 114 6.95 5.34 -1.20
N VAL A 115 6.44 5.61 0.00
CA VAL A 115 6.72 6.84 0.75
C VAL A 115 8.19 6.91 1.16
N LEU A 116 8.74 5.83 1.71
CA LEU A 116 10.15 5.76 2.12
C LEU A 116 11.11 5.93 0.93
N LYS A 117 10.72 5.46 -0.26
CA LYS A 117 11.45 5.70 -1.53
C LYS A 117 11.23 7.10 -2.12
N GLY A 118 10.35 7.91 -1.52
CA GLY A 118 10.00 9.25 -1.99
C GLY A 118 9.32 9.25 -3.35
N HIS A 119 8.51 8.23 -3.63
CA HIS A 119 7.74 8.10 -4.87
C HIS A 119 6.36 8.78 -4.79
N THR A 120 5.75 8.73 -3.61
CA THR A 120 4.49 9.38 -3.24
C THR A 120 4.67 10.04 -1.87
N SER A 121 3.73 10.91 -1.48
CA SER A 121 3.70 11.49 -0.14
C SER A 121 2.94 10.58 0.83
N LEU A 122 3.17 10.78 2.14
CA LEU A 122 2.41 10.07 3.17
C LEU A 122 0.92 10.47 3.13
N GLU A 123 0.63 11.75 2.87
CA GLU A 123 -0.73 12.27 2.67
C GLU A 123 -1.52 11.45 1.63
N GLU A 124 -0.91 11.17 0.47
CA GLU A 124 -1.55 10.37 -0.58
C GLU A 124 -1.84 8.93 -0.14
N VAL A 125 -0.96 8.31 0.65
CA VAL A 125 -1.16 6.95 1.15
C VAL A 125 -2.28 6.93 2.19
N LEU A 126 -2.30 7.89 3.11
CA LEU A 126 -3.36 8.03 4.12
C LEU A 126 -4.72 8.22 3.47
N GLN A 127 -4.82 9.04 2.42
CA GLN A 127 -6.07 9.27 1.71
C GLN A 127 -6.56 8.03 0.93
N ALA A 128 -5.64 7.20 0.41
CA ALA A 128 -5.99 6.08 -0.45
C ALA A 128 -6.33 4.78 0.31
N VAL A 129 -5.77 4.60 1.51
CA VAL A 129 -5.82 3.35 2.28
C VAL A 129 -6.77 3.45 3.51
N HIS A 130 -7.48 4.56 3.67
CA HIS A 130 -8.52 4.75 4.69
C HIS A 130 -9.91 4.86 4.06
#